data_AF-A0AAV1DUH6-F1
#
_entry.id   AF-A0AAV1DUH6-F1
#
_cell.length_a   1.000
_cell.length_b   1.000
_cell.length_c   1.000
_cell.angle_alpha   90.00
_cell.angle_beta   90.00
_cell.angle_gamma   90.00
#
_symmetry.space_group_name_H-M   'P 1'
#
loop_
_entity.id
_entity.type
_entity.pdbx_description
1 polymer ?
#
loop_
_entity_poly.entity_id
_entity_poly.type
_entity_poly.pdbx_seq_one_letter_code
_entity_poly.pdbx_strand_id
1 'polypeptide(L)'
;MFFPFGMIFGEIDSVKFVHLREEMIFLSWAPPSLEDQKACINKSGEFNYETKFRGHSADPASSLKQDKELLKCGFSVNHARTLVGSGLDTFEKGKNALQNWRHFGLDWAFVDSKTPVKMGTKFCVCVKEFLPWVMMPLQVVYVADKRGAKGAVASFSFGSGTLKGHLLAGEERFSISMDENKQVWYEIVSFSKPDHFLSVIGYPYVFLSQKLFAYQSTEAVRKYLASK
;
A
#
# COMPACT_ATOMS: atom_id res chain seq x y z
N MET A 1 -19.26 23.45 -7.34
CA MET A 1 -18.98 22.11 -7.92
C MET A 1 -20.25 21.30 -7.75
N PHE A 2 -20.98 21.03 -8.84
CA PHE A 2 -22.29 20.39 -8.79
C PHE A 2 -22.13 18.90 -8.44
N PHE A 3 -22.70 18.47 -7.32
CA PHE A 3 -22.78 17.06 -6.93
C PHE A 3 -24.13 16.49 -7.39
N PRO A 4 -24.18 15.33 -8.07
CA PRO A 4 -25.45 14.74 -8.46
C PRO A 4 -26.15 14.12 -7.24
N PHE A 5 -27.48 14.18 -7.25
CA PHE A 5 -28.42 13.62 -6.27
C PHE A 5 -28.10 12.15 -5.91
N GLY A 6 -28.04 11.84 -4.61
CA GLY A 6 -28.03 10.46 -4.10
C GLY A 6 -26.97 10.08 -3.05
N MET A 7 -26.18 11.02 -2.51
CA MET A 7 -25.22 10.73 -1.43
C MET A 7 -25.91 10.72 -0.06
N ILE A 8 -25.81 9.63 0.68
CA ILE A 8 -26.13 9.59 2.12
C ILE A 8 -24.83 9.89 2.88
N PHE A 9 -24.84 10.99 3.64
CA PHE A 9 -23.74 11.35 4.52
C PHE A 9 -24.01 10.78 5.92
N GLY A 10 -23.11 9.92 6.40
CA GLY A 10 -23.03 9.58 7.82
C GLY A 10 -21.92 10.38 8.48
N GLU A 11 -22.11 10.81 9.73
CA GLU A 11 -21.14 11.59 10.49
C GLU A 11 -20.86 10.90 11.83
N ILE A 12 -19.59 10.65 12.12
CA ILE A 12 -19.08 10.31 13.46
C ILE A 12 -17.75 11.07 13.58
N ASP A 13 -17.65 11.99 14.54
CA ASP A 13 -16.44 12.71 14.95
C ASP A 13 -15.49 13.08 13.79
N SER A 14 -15.80 14.15 13.05
CA SER A 14 -15.01 14.73 11.94
C SER A 14 -14.84 13.89 10.66
N VAL A 15 -15.20 12.60 10.68
CA VAL A 15 -15.16 11.71 9.50
C VAL A 15 -16.51 11.70 8.80
N LYS A 16 -16.51 12.03 7.50
CA LYS A 16 -17.69 11.88 6.64
C LYS A 16 -17.62 10.55 5.91
N PHE A 17 -18.64 9.73 6.10
CA PHE A 17 -18.89 8.57 5.27
C PHE A 17 -19.71 9.03 4.07
N VAL A 18 -19.18 8.83 2.87
CA VAL A 18 -19.95 9.04 1.65
C VAL A 18 -20.40 7.67 1.16
N HIS A 19 -21.71 7.42 1.21
CA HIS A 19 -22.31 6.23 0.63
C HIS A 19 -22.79 6.56 -0.78
N LEU A 20 -22.13 5.99 -1.79
CA LEU A 20 -22.51 6.09 -3.20
C LEU A 20 -22.79 4.67 -3.69
N ARG A 21 -24.07 4.28 -3.83
CA ARG A 21 -24.50 2.97 -4.35
C ARG A 21 -23.64 1.78 -3.86
N GLU A 22 -23.84 1.38 -2.61
CA GLU A 22 -23.16 0.24 -1.94
C GLU A 22 -21.64 0.38 -1.73
N GLU A 23 -20.97 1.38 -2.32
CA GLU A 23 -19.55 1.68 -2.12
C GLU A 23 -19.36 2.68 -0.95
N MET A 24 -18.36 2.43 -0.09
CA MET A 24 -18.07 3.23 1.11
C MET A 24 -16.68 3.87 0.99
N ILE A 25 -16.57 5.20 0.94
CA ILE A 25 -15.28 5.90 1.09
C ILE A 25 -15.24 6.64 2.42
N PHE A 26 -14.06 6.64 3.02
CA PHE A 26 -13.75 7.34 4.26
C PHE A 26 -13.02 8.66 3.96
N LEU A 27 -13.71 9.78 4.16
CA LEU A 27 -13.16 11.11 3.94
C LEU A 27 -13.02 11.88 5.25
N SER A 28 -11.94 12.65 5.40
CA SER A 28 -11.74 13.60 6.49
C SER A 28 -11.21 14.94 5.97
N TRP A 29 -11.62 16.05 6.58
CA TRP A 29 -11.12 17.39 6.22
C TRP A 29 -9.80 17.73 6.92
N ALA A 30 -9.44 16.97 7.95
CA ALA A 30 -8.19 17.07 8.69
C ALA A 30 -7.39 15.77 8.55
N PRO A 31 -6.07 15.75 8.86
CA PRO A 31 -5.31 14.52 8.94
C PRO A 31 -6.02 13.50 9.85
N PRO A 32 -6.34 12.28 9.37
CA PRO A 32 -7.16 11.35 10.13
C PRO A 32 -6.55 10.96 11.47
N SER A 33 -7.35 11.05 12.53
CA SER A 33 -6.96 10.63 13.88
C SER A 33 -6.78 9.11 13.98
N LEU A 34 -6.20 8.61 15.08
CA LEU A 34 -6.15 7.16 15.33
C LEU A 34 -7.56 6.57 15.54
N GLU A 35 -8.51 7.36 16.03
CA GLU A 35 -9.90 6.93 16.21
C GLU A 35 -10.60 6.80 14.85
N ASP A 36 -10.38 7.77 13.95
CA ASP A 36 -10.88 7.75 12.57
C ASP A 36 -10.41 6.49 11.84
N GLN A 37 -9.11 6.19 11.96
CA GLN A 37 -8.50 5.02 11.35
C GLN A 37 -9.08 3.71 11.91
N LYS A 38 -9.29 3.62 13.24
CA LYS A 38 -9.95 2.46 13.86
C LYS A 38 -11.39 2.30 13.38
N ALA A 39 -12.13 3.40 13.28
CA ALA A 39 -13.50 3.38 12.77
C ALA A 39 -13.56 2.90 11.31
N CYS A 40 -12.61 3.36 10.47
CA CYS A 40 -12.43 2.89 9.10
C CYS A 40 -12.15 1.38 9.04
N ILE A 41 -11.17 0.92 9.82
CA ILE A 41 -10.79 -0.51 9.87
C ILE A 41 -11.96 -1.38 10.32
N ASN A 42 -12.71 -0.97 11.35
CA ASN A 42 -13.85 -1.73 11.86
C ASN A 42 -14.99 -1.85 10.82
N LYS A 43 -15.17 -0.83 9.97
CA LYS A 43 -16.20 -0.84 8.91
C LYS A 43 -15.77 -1.55 7.64
N SER A 44 -14.47 -1.65 7.36
CA SER A 44 -13.93 -2.20 6.10
C SER A 44 -14.16 -3.71 5.87
N GLY A 45 -14.48 -4.48 6.92
CA GLY A 45 -14.89 -5.88 6.78
C GLY A 45 -13.81 -6.78 6.15
N GLU A 46 -14.12 -7.35 4.99
CA GLU A 46 -13.30 -8.34 4.27
C GLU A 46 -12.50 -7.72 3.11
N PHE A 47 -11.64 -8.52 2.47
CA PHE A 47 -10.95 -8.15 1.25
C PHE A 47 -11.94 -7.85 0.11
N ASN A 48 -11.62 -6.85 -0.73
CA ASN A 48 -12.42 -6.46 -1.89
C ASN A 48 -11.93 -7.08 -3.22
N TYR A 49 -11.13 -8.15 -3.16
CA TYR A 49 -10.66 -8.90 -4.31
C TYR A 49 -10.78 -10.41 -4.07
N GLU A 50 -10.71 -11.20 -5.14
CA GLU A 50 -10.99 -12.63 -5.11
C GLU A 50 -9.96 -13.38 -4.25
N THR A 51 -10.44 -14.24 -3.33
CA THR A 51 -9.59 -14.99 -2.38
C THR A 51 -8.47 -15.79 -3.07
N LYS A 52 -8.68 -16.25 -4.31
CA LYS A 52 -7.67 -16.98 -5.09
C LYS A 52 -6.39 -16.19 -5.36
N PHE A 53 -6.45 -14.85 -5.33
CA PHE A 53 -5.29 -13.99 -5.56
C PHE A 53 -4.60 -13.57 -4.24
N ARG A 54 -5.08 -14.04 -3.08
CA ARG A 54 -4.50 -13.66 -1.79
C ARG A 54 -3.08 -14.19 -1.64
N GLY A 55 -2.13 -13.29 -1.43
CA GLY A 55 -0.70 -13.59 -1.34
C GLY A 55 0.02 -13.71 -2.69
N HIS A 56 -0.66 -13.53 -3.83
CA HIS A 56 0.00 -13.56 -5.15
C HIS A 56 1.11 -12.50 -5.26
N SER A 57 1.02 -11.39 -4.52
CA SER A 57 2.06 -10.35 -4.55
C SER A 57 3.44 -10.83 -4.05
N ALA A 58 3.53 -12.03 -3.45
CA ALA A 58 4.77 -12.70 -3.10
C ALA A 58 5.58 -13.18 -4.32
N ASP A 59 4.92 -13.39 -5.45
CA ASP A 59 5.56 -13.83 -6.69
C ASP A 59 6.41 -12.71 -7.32
N PRO A 60 7.42 -13.06 -8.12
CA PRO A 60 8.20 -12.07 -8.85
C PRO A 60 7.33 -11.21 -9.78
N ALA A 61 7.69 -9.93 -9.92
CA ALA A 61 6.97 -8.99 -10.77
C ALA A 61 6.79 -9.47 -12.23
N SER A 62 7.77 -10.19 -12.77
CA SER A 62 7.71 -10.77 -14.11
C SER A 62 6.61 -11.83 -14.24
N SER A 63 6.42 -12.66 -13.21
CA SER A 63 5.40 -13.69 -13.17
C SER A 63 4.01 -13.05 -13.12
N LEU A 64 3.83 -12.05 -12.26
CA LEU A 64 2.56 -11.31 -12.14
C LEU A 64 2.18 -10.60 -13.46
N LYS A 65 3.15 -10.01 -14.17
CA LYS A 65 2.91 -9.36 -15.47
C LYS A 65 2.45 -10.34 -16.55
N GLN A 66 2.78 -11.62 -16.43
CA GLN A 66 2.43 -12.67 -17.39
C GLN A 66 1.26 -13.54 -16.93
N ASP A 67 0.73 -13.29 -15.73
CA ASP A 67 -0.38 -14.04 -15.16
C ASP A 67 -1.66 -13.75 -15.96
N LYS A 68 -2.09 -14.76 -16.73
CA LYS A 68 -3.29 -14.68 -17.57
C LYS A 68 -4.56 -14.50 -16.76
N GLU A 69 -4.63 -15.00 -15.54
CA GLU A 69 -5.82 -14.87 -14.70
C GLU A 69 -5.95 -13.46 -14.13
N LEU A 70 -4.85 -12.85 -13.69
CA LEU A 70 -4.84 -11.44 -13.29
C LEU A 70 -5.25 -10.52 -14.44
N LEU A 71 -4.70 -10.75 -15.64
CA LEU A 71 -5.04 -9.97 -16.84
C LEU A 71 -6.51 -10.12 -17.23
N LYS A 72 -7.05 -11.35 -17.24
CA LYS A 72 -8.48 -11.60 -17.53
C LYS A 72 -9.41 -10.94 -16.51
N CYS A 73 -9.00 -10.86 -15.25
CA CYS A 73 -9.76 -10.22 -14.16
C CYS A 73 -9.57 -8.69 -14.11
N GLY A 74 -8.85 -8.09 -15.07
CA GLY A 74 -8.68 -6.64 -15.21
C GLY A 74 -7.63 -6.01 -14.31
N PHE A 75 -6.77 -6.81 -13.67
CA PHE A 75 -5.70 -6.28 -12.83
C PHE A 75 -4.54 -5.74 -13.68
N SER A 76 -4.01 -4.60 -13.25
CA SER A 76 -2.79 -4.00 -13.80
C SER A 76 -1.65 -4.18 -12.80
N VAL A 77 -0.45 -4.52 -13.28
CA VAL A 77 0.73 -4.72 -12.44
C VAL A 77 1.64 -3.50 -12.47
N ASN A 78 1.92 -2.92 -11.31
CA ASN A 78 2.93 -1.89 -11.11
C ASN A 78 4.20 -2.50 -10.50
N HIS A 79 5.36 -2.01 -10.92
CA HIS A 79 6.65 -2.51 -10.47
C HIS A 79 7.69 -1.40 -10.49
N ALA A 80 8.33 -1.18 -9.34
CA ALA A 80 9.51 -0.33 -9.22
C ALA A 80 10.56 -1.07 -8.40
N ARG A 81 11.80 -1.10 -8.89
CA ARG A 81 12.95 -1.67 -8.19
C ARG A 81 14.13 -0.72 -8.32
N THR A 82 14.79 -0.43 -7.21
CA THR A 82 15.89 0.54 -7.19
C THR A 82 17.01 0.08 -6.26
N LEU A 83 18.25 0.25 -6.70
CA LEU A 83 19.44 0.04 -5.89
C LEU A 83 19.52 1.16 -4.84
N VAL A 84 19.53 0.78 -3.57
CA VAL A 84 19.49 1.73 -2.43
C VAL A 84 20.76 1.71 -1.59
N GLY A 85 21.68 0.77 -1.83
CA GLY A 85 23.01 0.75 -1.22
C GLY A 85 23.63 -0.64 -1.28
N SER A 86 24.51 -0.94 -0.32
CA SER A 86 25.19 -2.24 -0.25
C SER A 86 25.49 -2.67 1.18
N GLY A 87 25.65 -3.99 1.37
CA GLY A 87 26.02 -4.62 2.63
C GLY A 87 24.88 -4.89 3.60
N LEU A 88 25.19 -5.71 4.62
CA LEU A 88 24.23 -6.19 5.59
C LEU A 88 23.64 -5.07 6.46
N ASP A 89 24.46 -4.06 6.81
CA ASP A 89 23.99 -2.90 7.59
C ASP A 89 22.88 -2.13 6.85
N THR A 90 23.11 -1.82 5.58
CA THR A 90 22.08 -1.21 4.71
C THR A 90 20.83 -2.08 4.62
N PHE A 91 20.98 -3.40 4.54
CA PHE A 91 19.84 -4.32 4.52
C PHE A 91 19.04 -4.29 5.83
N GLU A 92 19.69 -4.41 7.00
CA GLU A 92 19.01 -4.39 8.30
C GLU A 92 18.35 -3.03 8.55
N LYS A 93 19.02 -1.94 8.17
CA LYS A 93 18.44 -0.59 8.23
C LYS A 93 17.25 -0.44 7.29
N GLY A 94 17.32 -0.99 6.08
CA GLY A 94 16.21 -1.00 5.12
C GLY A 94 15.03 -1.83 5.63
N LYS A 95 15.30 -2.99 6.25
CA LYS A 95 14.27 -3.80 6.91
C LYS A 95 13.60 -3.02 8.03
N ASN A 96 14.36 -2.34 8.87
CA ASN A 96 13.82 -1.47 9.92
C ASN A 96 12.96 -0.34 9.32
N ALA A 97 13.39 0.25 8.21
CA ALA A 97 12.63 1.28 7.50
C ALA A 97 11.24 0.79 7.07
N LEU A 98 11.16 -0.45 6.56
CA LEU A 98 9.89 -1.06 6.16
C LEU A 98 9.00 -1.40 7.37
N GLN A 99 9.59 -1.96 8.44
CA GLN A 99 8.86 -2.30 9.66
C GLN A 99 8.29 -1.07 10.41
N ASN A 100 8.89 0.11 10.20
CA ASN A 100 8.47 1.37 10.80
C ASN A 100 7.82 2.34 9.79
N TRP A 101 7.32 1.82 8.66
CA TRP A 101 6.56 2.59 7.66
C TRP A 101 7.27 3.83 7.08
N ARG A 102 8.61 3.86 7.06
CA ARG A 102 9.39 5.01 6.56
C ARG A 102 9.18 5.27 5.07
N HIS A 103 8.81 4.25 4.32
CA HIS A 103 8.44 4.32 2.90
C HIS A 103 7.09 5.03 2.66
N PHE A 104 6.32 5.29 3.71
CA PHE A 104 5.15 6.17 3.78
C PHE A 104 5.44 7.44 4.60
N GLY A 105 6.70 7.87 4.71
CA GLY A 105 7.08 9.13 5.35
C GLY A 105 6.88 10.33 4.43
N LEU A 106 5.70 10.46 3.80
CA LEU A 106 5.41 11.46 2.78
C LEU A 106 4.47 12.55 3.33
N ASP A 107 4.62 13.80 2.85
CA ASP A 107 3.79 14.93 3.32
C ASP A 107 2.29 14.76 3.01
N TRP A 108 1.98 13.91 2.03
CA TRP A 108 0.62 13.66 1.53
C TRP A 108 0.16 12.22 1.74
N ALA A 109 0.98 11.32 2.29
CA ALA A 109 0.57 9.94 2.56
C ALA A 109 1.31 9.38 3.77
N PHE A 110 0.58 8.77 4.70
CA PHE A 110 1.18 8.16 5.89
C PHE A 110 0.44 6.90 6.35
N VAL A 111 1.14 6.09 7.14
CA VAL A 111 0.61 4.99 7.96
C VAL A 111 1.02 5.27 9.40
N ASP A 112 0.18 4.93 10.39
CA ASP A 112 0.60 5.02 11.79
C ASP A 112 1.84 4.16 12.03
N SER A 113 2.95 4.80 12.39
CA SER A 113 4.23 4.17 12.70
C SER A 113 4.17 3.07 13.78
N LYS A 114 3.13 3.07 14.63
CA LYS A 114 2.92 2.03 15.66
C LYS A 114 2.25 0.76 15.12
N THR A 115 1.78 0.79 13.87
CA THR A 115 1.14 -0.36 13.22
C THR A 115 2.15 -1.49 13.03
N PRO A 116 1.93 -2.68 13.61
CA PRO A 116 2.88 -3.78 13.47
C PRO A 116 2.78 -4.42 12.07
N VAL A 117 3.92 -4.55 11.39
CA VAL A 117 4.03 -5.34 10.15
C VAL A 117 4.01 -6.84 10.50
N LYS A 118 2.79 -7.38 10.67
CA LYS A 118 2.50 -8.77 11.02
C LYS A 118 1.29 -9.24 10.23
N MET A 119 1.31 -10.50 9.79
CA MET A 119 0.18 -11.13 9.10
C MET A 119 -1.12 -10.98 9.91
N GLY A 120 -2.18 -10.54 9.24
CA GLY A 120 -3.49 -10.29 9.84
C GLY A 120 -3.68 -8.88 10.40
N THR A 121 -2.62 -8.06 10.53
CA THR A 121 -2.76 -6.68 10.97
C THR A 121 -3.53 -5.87 9.93
N LYS A 122 -4.65 -5.28 10.36
CA LYS A 122 -5.39 -4.28 9.58
C LYS A 122 -4.85 -2.88 9.87
N PHE A 123 -4.79 -2.04 8.85
CA PHE A 123 -4.29 -0.67 8.95
C PHE A 123 -4.92 0.22 7.87
N CYS A 124 -4.67 1.52 7.96
CA CYS A 124 -5.06 2.48 6.93
C CYS A 124 -3.83 3.19 6.38
N VAL A 125 -3.79 3.35 5.06
CA VAL A 125 -2.99 4.40 4.44
C VAL A 125 -3.88 5.64 4.37
N CYS A 126 -3.41 6.73 4.98
CA CYS A 126 -4.10 8.02 4.96
C CYS A 126 -3.45 8.89 3.89
N VAL A 127 -4.21 9.27 2.86
CA VAL A 127 -3.73 10.02 1.69
C VAL A 127 -4.43 11.36 1.62
N LYS A 128 -3.67 12.44 1.49
CA LYS A 128 -4.18 13.79 1.26
C LYS A 128 -4.39 13.98 -0.23
N GLU A 129 -5.64 13.93 -0.65
CA GLU A 129 -6.05 14.36 -1.99
C GLU A 129 -6.25 15.88 -2.01
N PHE A 130 -6.56 16.45 -3.18
CA PHE A 130 -6.61 17.91 -3.39
C PHE A 130 -7.38 18.67 -2.28
N LEU A 131 -8.49 18.14 -1.75
CA LEU A 131 -9.26 18.81 -0.69
C LEU A 131 -9.89 17.93 0.43
N PRO A 132 -9.93 16.58 0.36
CA PRO A 132 -10.06 15.77 1.58
C PRO A 132 -8.92 14.74 1.75
N TRP A 133 -8.68 14.34 3.00
CA TRP A 133 -7.95 13.11 3.31
C TRP A 133 -8.84 11.89 3.03
N VAL A 134 -8.25 10.89 2.39
CA VAL A 134 -8.86 9.59 2.11
C VAL A 134 -8.17 8.56 2.99
N MET A 135 -8.95 7.75 3.71
CA MET A 135 -8.43 6.57 4.40
C MET A 135 -8.67 5.33 3.55
N MET A 136 -7.59 4.63 3.23
CA MET A 136 -7.60 3.41 2.44
C MET A 136 -7.30 2.22 3.35
N PRO A 137 -8.27 1.37 3.68
CA PRO A 137 -8.07 0.23 4.58
C PRO A 137 -7.41 -0.95 3.88
N LEU A 138 -6.39 -1.53 4.52
CA LEU A 138 -5.67 -2.71 4.06
C LEU A 138 -5.46 -3.70 5.21
N GLN A 139 -5.07 -4.92 4.85
CA GLN A 139 -4.62 -5.94 5.79
C GLN A 139 -3.34 -6.60 5.29
N VAL A 140 -2.37 -6.77 6.18
CA VAL A 140 -1.14 -7.53 5.88
C VAL A 140 -1.51 -9.00 5.64
N VAL A 141 -1.26 -9.50 4.45
CA VAL A 141 -1.61 -10.87 4.02
C VAL A 141 -0.49 -11.87 4.27
N TYR A 142 0.77 -11.43 4.24
CA TYR A 142 1.93 -12.23 4.61
C TYR A 142 3.11 -11.34 5.00
N VAL A 143 4.06 -11.92 5.72
CA VAL A 143 5.39 -11.36 5.98
C VAL A 143 6.40 -12.46 5.71
N ALA A 144 7.44 -12.17 4.94
CA ALA A 144 8.51 -13.11 4.62
C ALA A 144 9.85 -12.49 5.01
N ASP A 145 10.63 -13.20 5.82
CA ASP A 145 11.98 -12.83 6.22
C ASP A 145 12.88 -14.04 5.97
N LYS A 146 13.75 -13.93 4.96
CA LYS A 146 14.61 -15.02 4.51
C LYS A 146 16.07 -14.59 4.62
N ARG A 147 16.89 -15.48 5.18
CA ARG A 147 18.34 -15.31 5.24
C ARG A 147 19.02 -16.50 4.57
N GLY A 148 19.86 -16.21 3.58
CA GLY A 148 20.68 -17.20 2.91
C GLY A 148 21.85 -17.66 3.79
N ALA A 149 22.49 -18.75 3.38
CA ALA A 149 23.64 -19.29 4.09
C ALA A 149 24.71 -18.21 4.29
N LYS A 150 25.24 -18.12 5.52
CA LYS A 150 26.30 -17.17 5.93
C LYS A 150 25.93 -15.68 5.74
N GLY A 151 24.65 -15.34 5.53
CA GLY A 151 24.19 -13.96 5.39
C GLY A 151 24.61 -13.28 4.08
N ALA A 152 25.02 -14.03 3.06
CA ALA A 152 25.41 -13.48 1.76
C ALA A 152 24.22 -12.96 0.94
N VAL A 153 23.04 -13.53 1.17
CA VAL A 153 21.76 -13.12 0.55
C VAL A 153 20.74 -12.97 1.68
N ALA A 154 19.92 -11.93 1.63
CA ALA A 154 18.84 -11.75 2.60
C ALA A 154 17.66 -11.03 1.95
N SER A 155 16.45 -11.30 2.39
CA SER A 155 15.27 -10.56 1.95
C SER A 155 14.24 -10.44 3.05
N PHE A 156 13.63 -9.26 3.13
CA PHE A 156 12.45 -9.01 3.94
C PHE A 156 11.37 -8.42 3.05
N SER A 157 10.16 -8.94 3.13
CA SER A 157 9.01 -8.42 2.41
C SER A 157 7.72 -8.62 3.19
N PHE A 158 6.73 -7.79 2.91
CA PHE A 158 5.36 -8.01 3.35
C PHE A 158 4.43 -7.57 2.24
N GLY A 159 3.33 -8.31 2.09
CA GLY A 159 2.24 -7.97 1.19
C GLY A 159 1.04 -7.50 1.98
N SER A 160 0.32 -6.51 1.45
CA SER A 160 -0.95 -6.02 2.01
C SER A 160 -2.03 -6.07 0.95
N GLY A 161 -3.18 -6.63 1.32
CA GLY A 161 -4.37 -6.68 0.48
C GLY A 161 -5.35 -5.58 0.86
N THR A 162 -6.05 -5.04 -0.13
CA THR A 162 -7.07 -4.01 0.05
C THR A 162 -8.35 -4.57 0.66
N LEU A 163 -9.00 -3.80 1.54
CA LEU A 163 -10.28 -4.14 2.17
C LEU A 163 -11.42 -3.30 1.56
N LYS A 164 -12.69 -3.63 1.86
CA LYS A 164 -13.81 -2.82 1.38
C LYS A 164 -13.68 -1.37 1.84
N GLY A 165 -13.93 -0.46 0.91
CA GLY A 165 -13.76 0.98 1.07
C GLY A 165 -12.36 1.51 0.75
N HIS A 166 -11.47 0.64 0.26
CA HIS A 166 -10.33 1.06 -0.53
C HIS A 166 -10.79 1.47 -1.93
N LEU A 167 -10.12 2.46 -2.55
CA LEU A 167 -10.43 2.89 -3.92
C LEU A 167 -10.05 1.86 -5.00
N LEU A 168 -9.29 0.84 -4.63
CA LEU A 168 -8.69 -0.15 -5.51
C LEU A 168 -8.87 -1.52 -4.88
N ALA A 169 -8.91 -2.54 -5.73
CA ALA A 169 -8.91 -3.94 -5.36
C ALA A 169 -7.59 -4.57 -5.80
N GLY A 170 -6.87 -5.22 -4.88
CA GLY A 170 -5.63 -5.94 -5.18
C GLY A 170 -4.66 -6.03 -3.99
N GLU A 171 -3.38 -6.23 -4.30
CA GLU A 171 -2.31 -6.32 -3.30
C GLU A 171 -1.10 -5.48 -3.66
N GLU A 172 -0.38 -5.03 -2.63
CA GLU A 172 0.91 -4.36 -2.74
C GLU A 172 1.94 -5.00 -1.81
N ARG A 173 3.12 -5.28 -2.36
CA ARG A 173 4.30 -5.79 -1.67
C ARG A 173 5.37 -4.71 -1.62
N PHE A 174 5.90 -4.50 -0.42
CA PHE A 174 7.15 -3.79 -0.19
C PHE A 174 8.23 -4.79 0.20
N SER A 175 9.43 -4.61 -0.35
CA SER A 175 10.54 -5.51 -0.07
C SER A 175 11.90 -4.80 -0.07
N ILE A 176 12.80 -5.32 0.78
CA ILE A 176 14.22 -5.01 0.79
C ILE A 176 14.98 -6.33 0.63
N SER A 177 15.93 -6.38 -0.30
CA SER A 177 16.70 -7.59 -0.56
C SER A 177 18.17 -7.29 -0.80
N MET A 178 19.06 -8.09 -0.23
CA MET A 178 20.49 -8.10 -0.51
C MET A 178 20.83 -9.31 -1.39
N ASP A 179 21.47 -9.07 -2.53
CA ASP A 179 21.95 -10.13 -3.42
C ASP A 179 23.38 -10.58 -3.10
N GLU A 180 23.89 -11.55 -3.86
CA GLU A 180 25.22 -12.16 -3.67
C GLU A 180 26.37 -11.16 -3.84
N ASN A 181 26.16 -10.07 -4.59
CA ASN A 181 27.12 -8.98 -4.76
C ASN A 181 27.02 -7.96 -3.60
N LYS A 182 26.26 -8.29 -2.55
CA LYS A 182 25.93 -7.41 -1.42
C LYS A 182 25.18 -6.15 -1.86
N GLN A 183 24.58 -6.11 -3.05
CA GLN A 183 23.78 -4.96 -3.45
C GLN A 183 22.40 -5.04 -2.80
N VAL A 184 21.96 -3.93 -2.23
CA VAL A 184 20.68 -3.84 -1.53
C VAL A 184 19.67 -3.11 -2.39
N TRP A 185 18.56 -3.77 -2.64
CA TRP A 185 17.49 -3.34 -3.52
C TRP A 185 16.21 -3.10 -2.73
N TYR A 186 15.57 -1.96 -2.94
CA TYR A 186 14.19 -1.71 -2.54
C TYR A 186 13.29 -1.98 -3.73
N GLU A 187 12.19 -2.71 -3.51
CA GLU A 187 11.25 -3.08 -4.55
C GLU A 187 9.81 -2.97 -4.07
N ILE A 188 8.98 -2.34 -4.91
CA ILE A 188 7.54 -2.21 -4.80
C ILE A 188 6.92 -2.99 -5.95
N VAL A 189 6.00 -3.88 -5.63
CA VAL A 189 5.19 -4.61 -6.61
C VAL A 189 3.75 -4.57 -6.18
N SER A 190 2.85 -4.18 -7.09
CA SER A 190 1.42 -4.28 -6.83
C SER A 190 0.68 -4.78 -8.05
N PHE A 191 -0.43 -5.45 -7.81
CA PHE A 191 -1.44 -5.69 -8.84
C PHE A 191 -2.74 -5.10 -8.32
N SER A 192 -3.42 -4.29 -9.15
CA SER A 192 -4.64 -3.62 -8.73
C SER A 192 -5.59 -3.33 -9.89
N LYS A 193 -6.88 -3.23 -9.59
CA LYS A 193 -7.92 -2.72 -10.48
C LYS A 193 -8.78 -1.67 -9.74
N PRO A 194 -9.45 -0.75 -10.46
CA PRO A 194 -10.45 0.13 -9.87
C PRO A 194 -11.53 -0.65 -9.12
N ASP A 195 -11.89 -0.21 -7.91
CA ASP A 195 -12.96 -0.81 -7.09
C ASP A 195 -13.97 0.22 -6.58
N HIS A 196 -13.84 1.46 -7.04
CA HIS A 196 -14.80 2.51 -6.73
C HIS A 196 -15.03 3.41 -7.95
N PHE A 197 -16.25 3.90 -8.14
CA PHE A 197 -16.59 4.87 -9.20
C PHE A 197 -15.59 6.04 -9.35
N LEU A 198 -15.09 6.61 -8.25
CA LEU A 198 -14.09 7.69 -8.29
C LEU A 198 -12.77 7.23 -8.92
N SER A 199 -12.33 6.00 -8.63
CA SER A 199 -11.12 5.41 -9.22
C SER A 199 -11.30 5.07 -10.70
N VAL A 200 -12.53 4.79 -11.16
CA VAL A 200 -12.84 4.55 -12.57
C VAL A 200 -12.77 5.86 -13.36
N ILE A 201 -13.41 6.93 -12.88
CA ILE A 201 -13.35 8.24 -13.55
C ILE A 201 -11.95 8.83 -13.49
N GLY A 202 -11.26 8.66 -12.36
CA GLY A 202 -9.90 9.13 -12.13
C GLY A 202 -8.81 8.16 -12.54
N TYR A 203 -9.08 7.12 -13.33
CA TYR A 203 -8.10 6.03 -13.52
C TYR A 203 -6.72 6.47 -14.04
N PRO A 204 -6.62 7.39 -15.04
CA PRO A 204 -5.33 7.93 -15.44
C PRO A 204 -4.60 8.65 -14.30
N TYR A 205 -5.34 9.34 -13.43
CA TYR A 205 -4.81 10.00 -12.25
C TYR A 205 -4.28 8.98 -11.23
N VAL A 206 -5.05 7.93 -10.94
CA VAL A 206 -4.62 6.83 -10.05
C VAL A 206 -3.30 6.23 -10.49
N PHE A 207 -3.15 5.95 -11.80
CA PHE A 207 -1.92 5.37 -12.34
C PHE A 207 -0.71 6.32 -12.18
N LEU A 208 -0.91 7.63 -12.39
CA LEU A 208 0.12 8.64 -12.14
C LEU A 208 0.48 8.73 -10.66
N SER A 209 -0.52 8.71 -9.76
CA SER A 209 -0.31 8.73 -8.31
C SER A 209 0.45 7.49 -7.82
N GLN A 210 0.19 6.30 -8.37
CA GLN A 210 0.95 5.09 -8.04
C GLN A 210 2.43 5.19 -8.47
N LYS A 211 2.71 5.79 -9.64
CA LYS A 211 4.09 6.04 -10.08
C LYS A 211 4.80 7.08 -9.22
N LEU A 212 4.09 8.17 -8.90
CA LEU A 212 4.62 9.22 -8.02
C LEU A 212 4.92 8.67 -6.62
N PHE A 213 3.99 7.88 -6.08
CA PHE A 213 4.19 7.16 -4.82
C PHE A 213 5.44 6.29 -4.88
N ALA A 214 5.58 5.44 -5.91
CA ALA A 214 6.73 4.54 -6.02
C ALA A 214 8.07 5.29 -6.04
N TYR A 215 8.12 6.42 -6.75
CA TYR A 215 9.29 7.30 -6.77
C TYR A 215 9.58 7.92 -5.40
N GLN A 216 8.60 8.59 -4.79
CA GLN A 216 8.80 9.30 -3.52
C GLN A 216 9.03 8.34 -2.34
N SER A 217 8.37 7.19 -2.36
CA SER A 217 8.58 6.10 -1.41
C SER A 217 10.04 5.59 -1.46
N THR A 218 10.59 5.44 -2.67
CA THR A 218 12.00 5.07 -2.88
C THR A 218 12.95 6.12 -2.32
N GLU A 219 12.66 7.40 -2.58
CA GLU A 219 13.48 8.51 -2.06
C GLU A 219 13.39 8.63 -0.53
N ALA A 220 12.22 8.36 0.07
CA ALA A 220 12.06 8.31 1.52
C ALA A 220 12.91 7.20 2.16
N VAL A 221 12.94 6.01 1.55
CA VAL A 221 13.82 4.91 1.98
C VAL A 221 15.29 5.30 1.84
N ARG A 222 15.70 5.85 0.69
CA ARG A 222 17.09 6.30 0.48
C ARG A 222 17.53 7.34 1.50
N LYS A 223 16.69 8.33 1.77
CA LYS A 223 16.95 9.36 2.78
C LYS A 223 17.12 8.76 4.16
N TYR A 224 16.27 7.80 4.54
CA TYR A 224 16.41 7.09 5.81
C TYR A 224 17.71 6.28 5.87
N LEU A 225 18.07 5.59 4.79
CA LEU A 225 19.33 4.81 4.73
C LEU A 225 20.56 5.71 4.84
N ALA A 226 20.53 6.90 4.25
CA ALA A 226 21.62 7.87 4.29
C ALA A 226 21.73 8.65 5.62
N SER A 227 20.70 8.62 6.49
CA SER A 227 20.78 9.28 7.80
C SER A 227 21.85 8.62 8.67
N LYS A 228 22.51 9.38 9.55
CA LYS A 228 23.39 8.77 10.57
C LYS A 228 22.57 8.10 11.66
#